data_AF-A0A963Y1K6-F1
#
_entry.id   AF-A0A963Y1K6-F1
#
_cell.length_a   1.000
_cell.length_b   1.000
_cell.length_c   1.000
_cell.angle_alpha   90.00
_cell.angle_beta   90.00
_cell.angle_gamma   90.00
#
_symmetry.space_group_name_H-M   'P 1'
#
loop_
_entity.id
_entity.type
_entity.pdbx_description
1 polymer ?
#
loop_
_entity_poly.entity_id
_entity_poly.type
_entity_poly.pdbx_seq_one_letter_code
_entity_poly.pdbx_strand_id
1 'polypeptide(L)'
;TGLLKFEDKNGDGKISYVGDKDANELTVNNDIMVLANPEIANLPGWVIALVAAGGLAAALSTAAGLLLAISSAISHDLIKGQLNPNISEKGELMAARVSMAVAIAVATYLGLNPPGFAAQTVALAFGLAASSIFPALMMGIFSKRVNNKGAVMGMLAGLGVTLVYIFLHKGWFFIPETNSFSDADPLLLSIKSTSFGAVGALINFIVAYVVSNATEEPPVEVQELVESIRIPRGAGAATGH
;
A
#
# COMPACT_ATOMS: atom_id res chain seq x y z
N THR A 1 -0.28 -19.50 22.46
CA THR A 1 -0.55 -18.24 21.72
C THR A 1 -0.27 -18.34 20.23
N GLY A 2 0.42 -19.37 19.70
CA GLY A 2 0.73 -19.47 18.26
C GLY A 2 1.80 -18.49 17.77
N LEU A 3 2.29 -17.62 18.65
CA LEU A 3 3.29 -16.58 18.39
C LEU A 3 4.73 -17.06 18.58
N LEU A 4 4.91 -18.14 19.34
CA LEU A 4 6.16 -18.86 19.55
C LEU A 4 5.88 -20.34 19.31
N LYS A 5 6.63 -20.96 18.41
CA LYS A 5 6.69 -22.42 18.22
C LYS A 5 8.13 -22.85 18.46
N PHE A 6 8.33 -23.92 19.21
CA PHE A 6 9.63 -24.52 19.33
C PHE A 6 9.53 -26.03 19.05
N GLU A 7 10.59 -26.56 18.46
CA GLU A 7 10.79 -27.99 18.24
C GLU A 7 12.24 -28.30 18.62
N ASP A 8 12.41 -29.09 19.68
CA ASP A 8 13.73 -29.52 20.15
C ASP A 8 14.27 -30.56 19.16
N LYS A 9 15.19 -30.13 18.30
CA LYS A 9 15.76 -30.96 17.22
C LYS A 9 16.96 -31.76 17.70
N ASN A 10 17.65 -31.27 18.74
CA ASN A 10 18.89 -31.87 19.25
C ASN A 10 18.68 -32.73 20.52
N GLY A 11 17.49 -32.67 21.15
CA GLY A 11 17.09 -33.46 22.31
C GLY A 11 17.79 -33.07 23.61
N ASP A 12 18.39 -31.88 23.69
CA ASP A 12 19.18 -31.42 24.85
C ASP A 12 18.34 -30.73 25.93
N GLY A 13 17.03 -30.56 25.69
CA GLY A 13 16.09 -29.91 26.60
C GLY A 13 16.28 -28.39 26.73
N LYS A 14 17.09 -27.78 25.86
CA LYS A 14 17.25 -26.32 25.71
C LYS A 14 16.69 -25.90 24.36
N ILE A 15 16.31 -24.63 24.26
CA ILE A 15 15.82 -24.05 23.01
C ILE A 15 16.97 -23.26 22.38
N SER A 16 17.47 -23.71 21.23
CA SER A 16 18.48 -22.97 20.46
C SER A 16 17.85 -22.04 19.42
N TYR A 17 18.08 -20.73 19.57
CA TYR A 17 17.79 -19.73 18.55
C TYR A 17 19.06 -19.33 17.81
N VAL A 18 19.28 -19.93 16.64
CA VAL A 18 20.46 -19.72 15.79
C VAL A 18 20.05 -19.31 14.39
N GLY A 19 20.93 -18.59 13.67
CA GLY A 19 20.64 -18.12 12.31
C GLY A 19 20.62 -19.22 11.25
N ASP A 20 21.16 -20.41 11.57
CA ASP A 20 21.13 -21.59 10.72
C ASP A 20 19.75 -22.26 10.78
N LYS A 21 19.09 -22.42 9.62
CA LYS A 21 17.71 -22.93 9.53
C LYS A 21 17.59 -24.37 10.02
N ASP A 22 18.64 -25.16 9.85
CA ASP A 22 18.61 -26.58 10.20
C ASP A 22 18.74 -26.77 11.71
N ALA A 23 19.56 -25.94 12.37
CA ALA A 23 19.78 -25.95 13.82
C ALA A 23 18.83 -25.03 14.62
N ASN A 24 18.06 -24.15 13.97
CA ASN A 24 17.11 -23.28 14.67
C ASN A 24 15.90 -24.08 15.15
N GLU A 25 15.65 -23.98 16.45
CA GLU A 25 14.58 -24.69 17.16
C GLU A 25 13.45 -23.73 17.58
N LEU A 26 13.67 -22.42 17.48
CA LEU A 26 12.69 -21.40 17.85
C LEU A 26 12.17 -20.64 16.62
N THR A 27 10.86 -20.71 16.41
CA THR A 27 10.15 -19.90 15.43
C THR A 27 9.33 -18.83 16.14
N VAL A 28 9.73 -17.57 15.97
CA VAL A 28 9.03 -16.39 16.48
C VAL A 28 8.20 -15.78 15.35
N ASN A 29 6.96 -15.37 15.63
CA ASN A 29 6.19 -14.61 14.66
C ASN A 29 6.93 -13.29 14.34
N ASN A 30 7.18 -13.04 13.05
CA ASN A 30 7.89 -11.86 12.57
C ASN A 30 7.24 -10.52 13.02
N ASP A 31 5.95 -10.52 13.39
CA ASP A 31 5.15 -9.32 13.70
C ASP A 31 5.46 -8.87 15.13
N ILE A 32 5.90 -9.79 15.98
CA ILE A 32 6.25 -9.52 17.37
C ILE A 32 7.76 -9.40 17.58
N MET A 33 8.59 -9.71 16.58
CA MET A 33 10.04 -9.75 16.71
C MET A 33 10.61 -8.43 17.25
N VAL A 34 10.10 -7.29 16.77
CA VAL A 34 10.54 -5.97 17.22
C VAL A 34 10.20 -5.71 18.70
N LEU A 35 9.06 -6.24 19.17
CA LEU A 35 8.64 -6.11 20.57
C LEU A 35 9.31 -7.14 21.48
N ALA A 36 9.61 -8.33 20.95
CA ALA A 36 10.24 -9.42 21.68
C ALA A 36 11.76 -9.27 21.83
N ASN A 37 12.44 -8.63 20.87
CA ASN A 37 13.90 -8.47 20.89
C ASN A 37 14.45 -7.79 22.16
N PRO A 38 13.86 -6.70 22.67
CA PRO A 38 14.29 -6.09 23.94
C PRO A 38 14.22 -7.05 25.15
N GLU A 39 13.20 -7.92 25.16
CA GLU A 39 13.01 -8.93 26.21
C GLU A 39 14.01 -10.08 26.06
N ILE A 40 14.21 -10.58 24.83
CA ILE A 40 15.22 -11.61 24.49
C ILE A 40 16.63 -11.11 24.84
N ALA A 41 16.91 -9.83 24.62
CA ALA A 41 18.20 -9.20 24.92
C ALA A 41 18.39 -8.85 26.42
N ASN A 42 17.45 -9.21 27.31
CA ASN A 42 17.48 -8.90 28.74
C ASN A 42 17.70 -7.41 29.04
N LEU A 43 17.09 -6.52 28.25
CA LEU A 43 17.18 -5.08 28.48
C LEU A 43 16.39 -4.67 29.75
N PRO A 44 16.74 -3.53 30.38
CA PRO A 44 15.99 -3.03 31.52
C PRO A 44 14.50 -2.83 31.18
N GLY A 45 13.61 -3.13 32.13
CA GLY A 45 12.15 -3.07 31.90
C GLY A 45 11.63 -1.71 31.42
N TRP A 46 12.29 -0.61 31.77
CA TRP A 46 11.94 0.72 31.27
C TRP A 46 12.22 0.87 29.76
N VAL A 47 13.25 0.21 29.22
CA VAL A 47 13.54 0.20 27.78
C VAL A 47 12.47 -0.59 27.04
N ILE A 48 12.10 -1.76 27.56
CA ILE A 48 11.03 -2.60 27.00
C ILE A 48 9.71 -1.82 26.97
N ALA A 49 9.37 -1.14 28.08
CA ALA A 49 8.18 -0.31 28.17
C ALA A 49 8.19 0.85 27.17
N LEU A 50 9.33 1.53 26.98
CA LEU A 50 9.45 2.61 25.99
C LEU A 50 9.31 2.09 24.55
N VAL A 51 9.91 0.95 24.22
CA VAL A 51 9.79 0.34 22.89
C VAL A 51 8.34 -0.07 22.61
N ALA A 52 7.68 -0.72 23.57
CA ALA A 52 6.28 -1.11 23.45
C ALA A 52 5.35 0.12 23.32
N ALA A 53 5.54 1.15 24.15
CA ALA A 53 4.76 2.39 24.10
C ALA A 53 4.97 3.12 22.77
N GLY A 54 6.22 3.23 22.29
CA GLY A 54 6.56 3.83 21.01
C GLY A 54 5.95 3.09 19.82
N GLY A 55 6.02 1.75 19.83
CA GLY A 55 5.40 0.91 18.79
C GLY A 55 3.88 1.07 18.73
N LEU A 56 3.22 1.05 19.88
CA LEU A 56 1.77 1.32 19.98
C LEU A 56 1.42 2.73 19.50
N ALA A 57 2.18 3.75 19.92
CA ALA A 57 1.94 5.13 19.50
C ALA A 57 2.08 5.32 17.98
N ALA A 58 3.09 4.71 17.36
CA ALA A 58 3.30 4.76 15.92
C ALA A 58 2.16 4.07 15.13
N ALA A 59 1.74 2.89 15.60
CA ALA A 59 0.63 2.14 14.99
C ALA A 59 -0.69 2.94 15.08
N LEU A 60 -1.01 3.50 16.25
CA LEU A 60 -2.23 4.28 16.47
C LEU A 60 -2.24 5.58 15.67
N SER A 61 -1.10 6.28 15.57
CA SER A 61 -0.99 7.52 14.77
C SER A 61 -1.24 7.25 13.28
N THR A 62 -0.67 6.17 12.75
CA THR A 62 -0.87 5.77 11.35
C THR A 62 -2.31 5.33 11.10
N ALA A 63 -2.89 4.52 11.99
CA ALA A 63 -4.27 4.06 11.88
C ALA A 63 -5.27 5.22 11.88
N ALA A 64 -5.11 6.20 12.78
CA ALA A 64 -5.97 7.38 12.82
C ALA A 64 -5.89 8.19 11.51
N GLY A 65 -4.68 8.41 10.98
CA GLY A 65 -4.50 9.13 9.71
C GLY A 65 -5.16 8.42 8.52
N LEU A 66 -4.95 7.11 8.38
CA LEU A 66 -5.56 6.31 7.30
C LEU A 66 -7.08 6.22 7.43
N LEU A 67 -7.62 6.12 8.65
CA LEU A 67 -9.07 6.13 8.87
C LEU A 67 -9.71 7.46 8.45
N LEU A 68 -9.06 8.58 8.76
CA LEU A 68 -9.52 9.90 8.30
C LEU A 68 -9.46 10.03 6.77
N ALA A 69 -8.39 9.51 6.15
CA ALA A 69 -8.27 9.51 4.69
C ALA A 69 -9.39 8.68 4.03
N ILE A 70 -9.67 7.46 4.53
CA ILE A 70 -10.78 6.62 4.04
C ILE A 70 -12.12 7.34 4.24
N SER A 71 -12.31 7.94 5.42
CA SER A 71 -13.52 8.69 5.75
C SER A 71 -13.80 9.82 4.76
N SER A 72 -12.78 10.65 4.48
CA SER A 72 -12.87 11.75 3.53
C SER A 72 -13.07 11.27 2.10
N ALA A 73 -12.36 10.20 1.69
CA ALA A 73 -12.50 9.64 0.35
C ALA A 73 -13.93 9.14 0.09
N ILE A 74 -14.59 8.54 1.10
CA ILE A 74 -15.96 8.06 0.96
C ILE A 74 -16.96 9.22 1.06
N SER A 75 -16.85 10.09 2.07
CA SER A 75 -17.84 11.16 2.28
C SER A 75 -17.73 12.28 1.25
N HIS A 76 -16.51 12.78 1.03
CA HIS A 76 -16.26 13.94 0.20
C HIS A 76 -16.08 13.56 -1.27
N ASP A 77 -15.16 12.63 -1.57
CA ASP A 77 -14.81 12.36 -2.98
C ASP A 77 -15.89 11.51 -3.67
N LEU A 78 -16.36 10.44 -3.02
CA LEU A 78 -17.36 9.54 -3.60
C LEU A 78 -18.79 10.08 -3.43
N ILE A 79 -19.24 10.29 -2.19
CA ILE A 79 -20.64 10.65 -1.93
C ILE A 79 -20.92 12.07 -2.41
N LYS A 80 -20.23 13.08 -1.89
CA LYS A 80 -20.46 14.46 -2.29
C LYS A 80 -19.95 14.73 -3.71
N GLY A 81 -18.77 14.23 -4.08
CA GLY A 81 -18.18 14.51 -5.38
C GLY A 81 -18.91 13.85 -6.56
N GLN A 82 -19.40 12.61 -6.41
CA GLN A 82 -19.92 11.83 -7.54
C GLN A 82 -21.38 11.40 -7.40
N LEU A 83 -21.84 10.98 -6.22
CA LEU A 83 -23.16 10.34 -6.07
C LEU A 83 -24.30 11.30 -5.69
N ASN A 84 -24.04 12.22 -4.76
CA ASN A 84 -24.99 13.20 -4.24
C ASN A 84 -24.28 14.53 -3.91
N PRO A 85 -24.05 15.40 -4.91
CA PRO A 85 -23.42 16.71 -4.73
C PRO A 85 -24.17 17.67 -3.80
N ASN A 86 -25.46 17.45 -3.62
CA ASN A 86 -26.32 18.30 -2.79
C ASN A 86 -26.49 17.76 -1.36
N ILE A 87 -25.64 16.81 -0.93
CA ILE A 87 -25.67 16.31 0.45
C ILE A 87 -25.41 17.45 1.44
N SER A 88 -26.20 17.51 2.50
CA SER A 88 -25.99 18.49 3.57
C SER A 88 -24.70 18.20 4.34
N GLU A 89 -24.10 19.21 4.96
CA GLU A 89 -22.90 19.04 5.79
C GLU A 89 -23.12 18.01 6.91
N LYS A 90 -24.31 18.02 7.52
CA LYS A 90 -24.69 17.03 8.54
C LYS A 90 -24.73 15.61 7.95
N GLY A 91 -25.22 15.46 6.73
CA GLY A 91 -25.24 14.18 6.00
C GLY A 91 -23.85 13.71 5.63
N GLU A 92 -22.99 14.60 5.15
CA GLU A 92 -21.58 14.33 4.84
C GLU A 92 -20.81 13.88 6.09
N LEU A 93 -20.96 14.58 7.22
CA LEU A 93 -20.36 14.19 8.50
C LEU A 93 -20.87 12.84 9.01
N MET A 94 -22.15 12.53 8.79
CA MET A 94 -22.70 11.23 9.15
C MET A 94 -22.11 10.11 8.27
N ALA A 95 -22.02 10.34 6.95
CA ALA A 95 -21.40 9.39 6.03
C ALA A 95 -19.92 9.15 6.37
N ALA A 96 -19.18 10.20 6.73
CA ALA A 96 -17.79 10.12 7.19
C ALA A 96 -17.65 9.20 8.43
N ARG A 97 -18.52 9.39 9.44
CA ARG A 97 -18.52 8.58 10.68
C ARG A 97 -18.91 7.13 10.44
N VAL A 98 -19.95 6.88 9.62
CA VAL A 98 -20.37 5.53 9.25
C VAL A 98 -19.23 4.81 8.51
N SER A 99 -18.58 5.49 7.58
CA SER A 99 -17.44 4.95 6.84
C SER A 99 -16.28 4.57 7.77
N MET A 100 -15.95 5.42 8.74
CA MET A 100 -14.95 5.08 9.76
C MET A 100 -15.35 3.86 10.59
N ALA A 101 -16.60 3.78 11.04
CA ALA A 101 -17.09 2.66 11.84
C ALA A 101 -17.00 1.33 11.06
N VAL A 102 -17.42 1.34 9.79
CA VAL A 102 -17.32 0.17 8.90
C VAL A 102 -15.85 -0.21 8.66
N ALA A 103 -14.98 0.77 8.38
CA ALA A 103 -13.56 0.53 8.19
C ALA A 103 -12.89 -0.11 9.43
N ILE A 104 -13.21 0.39 10.63
CA ILE A 104 -12.73 -0.18 11.90
C ILE A 104 -13.23 -1.62 12.07
N ALA A 105 -14.50 -1.89 11.80
CA ALA A 105 -15.06 -3.24 11.91
C ALA A 105 -14.36 -4.23 10.97
N VAL A 106 -14.15 -3.84 9.70
CA VAL A 106 -13.44 -4.67 8.71
C VAL A 106 -11.97 -4.85 9.08
N ALA A 107 -11.28 -3.78 9.48
CA ALA A 107 -9.88 -3.85 9.91
C ALA A 107 -9.70 -4.73 11.15
N THR A 108 -10.62 -4.66 12.11
CA THR A 108 -10.60 -5.52 13.30
C THR A 108 -10.81 -6.98 12.92
N TYR A 109 -11.77 -7.26 12.04
CA TYR A 109 -12.03 -8.62 11.55
C TYR A 109 -10.82 -9.23 10.82
N LEU A 110 -10.19 -8.47 9.92
CA LEU A 110 -9.00 -8.88 9.19
C LEU A 110 -7.75 -8.94 10.07
N GLY A 111 -7.68 -8.14 11.13
CA GLY A 111 -6.60 -8.21 12.13
C GLY A 111 -6.68 -9.47 13.00
N LEU A 112 -7.90 -9.93 13.30
CA LEU A 112 -8.11 -11.21 14.02
C LEU A 112 -7.87 -12.43 13.12
N ASN A 113 -8.11 -12.30 11.81
CA ASN A 113 -7.91 -13.36 10.81
C ASN A 113 -6.98 -12.86 9.70
N PRO A 114 -5.67 -12.68 9.98
CA PRO A 114 -4.76 -12.06 9.05
C PRO A 114 -4.59 -12.94 7.79
N PRO A 115 -4.82 -12.39 6.58
CA PRO A 115 -4.65 -13.15 5.33
C PRO A 115 -3.18 -13.44 4.99
N GLY A 116 -2.27 -12.81 5.71
CA GLY A 116 -0.83 -13.01 5.62
C GLY A 116 -0.14 -12.13 6.65
N PHE A 117 1.18 -12.19 6.67
CA PHE A 117 1.99 -11.32 7.51
C PHE A 117 1.75 -9.84 7.20
N ALA A 118 1.67 -8.96 8.22
CA ALA A 118 1.22 -7.58 8.05
C ALA A 118 2.07 -6.79 7.03
N ALA A 119 3.39 -6.97 7.02
CA ALA A 119 4.23 -6.28 6.04
C ALA A 119 3.98 -6.74 4.59
N GLN A 120 3.58 -8.00 4.38
CA GLN A 120 3.29 -8.53 3.04
C GLN A 120 1.96 -7.99 2.50
N THR A 121 0.93 -7.88 3.34
CA THR A 121 -0.37 -7.33 2.94
C THR A 121 -0.23 -5.84 2.59
N VAL A 122 0.55 -5.09 3.36
CA VAL A 122 0.89 -3.69 3.05
C VAL A 122 1.69 -3.57 1.75
N ALA A 123 2.68 -4.44 1.54
CA ALA A 123 3.47 -4.44 0.31
C ALA A 123 2.61 -4.67 -0.94
N LEU A 124 1.63 -5.58 -0.87
CA LEU A 124 0.67 -5.81 -1.96
C LEU A 124 -0.20 -4.56 -2.22
N ALA A 125 -0.75 -3.95 -1.16
CA ALA A 125 -1.58 -2.75 -1.28
C ALA A 125 -0.81 -1.57 -1.91
N PHE A 126 0.42 -1.33 -1.46
CA PHE A 126 1.29 -0.31 -2.07
C PHE A 126 1.74 -0.68 -3.47
N GLY A 127 1.96 -1.95 -3.78
CA GLY A 127 2.24 -2.40 -5.14
C GLY A 127 1.09 -2.07 -6.10
N LEU A 128 -0.15 -2.30 -5.68
CA LEU A 128 -1.34 -1.95 -6.47
C LEU A 128 -1.47 -0.43 -6.65
N ALA A 129 -1.29 0.36 -5.59
CA ALA A 129 -1.32 1.82 -5.66
C ALA A 129 -0.20 2.38 -6.55
N ALA A 130 1.01 1.82 -6.44
CA ALA A 130 2.17 2.19 -7.25
C ALA A 130 1.95 1.88 -8.74
N SER A 131 1.28 0.77 -9.06
CA SER A 131 0.99 0.41 -10.45
C SER A 131 -0.11 1.25 -11.11
N SER A 132 -0.93 1.96 -10.33
CA SER A 132 -2.15 2.62 -10.80
C SER A 132 -2.10 4.14 -10.60
N ILE A 133 -2.34 4.60 -9.39
CA ILE A 133 -2.55 6.02 -9.08
C ILE A 133 -1.24 6.81 -9.18
N PHE A 134 -0.12 6.22 -8.75
CA PHE A 134 1.16 6.94 -8.72
C PHE A 134 1.60 7.49 -10.09
N PRO A 135 1.65 6.70 -11.18
CA PRO A 135 2.00 7.20 -12.49
C PRO A 135 1.04 8.27 -13.00
N ALA A 136 -0.27 8.10 -12.78
CA ALA A 136 -1.29 9.06 -13.19
C ALA A 136 -1.11 10.42 -12.49
N LEU A 137 -0.85 10.43 -11.18
CA LEU A 137 -0.58 11.65 -10.42
C LEU A 137 0.73 12.31 -10.88
N MET A 138 1.81 11.51 -11.03
CA MET A 138 3.10 12.04 -11.44
C MET A 138 3.02 12.67 -12.84
N MET A 139 2.39 12.01 -13.79
CA MET A 139 2.17 12.55 -15.12
C MET A 139 1.21 13.74 -15.13
N GLY A 140 0.18 13.76 -14.28
CA GLY A 140 -0.74 14.89 -14.16
C GLY A 140 -0.06 16.18 -13.69
N ILE A 141 0.96 16.07 -12.83
CA ILE A 141 1.74 17.23 -12.35
C ILE A 141 2.85 17.59 -13.36
N PHE A 142 3.53 16.61 -13.94
CA PHE A 142 4.76 16.80 -14.72
C PHE A 142 4.63 16.66 -16.23
N SER A 143 3.45 16.37 -16.78
CA SER A 143 3.18 16.40 -18.22
C SER A 143 1.98 17.30 -18.59
N LYS A 144 2.17 18.18 -19.59
CA LYS A 144 1.07 18.95 -20.19
C LYS A 144 0.29 18.14 -21.23
N ARG A 145 0.84 17.01 -21.67
CA ARG A 145 0.29 16.22 -22.78
C ARG A 145 -0.62 15.09 -22.34
N VAL A 146 -0.48 14.64 -21.09
CA VAL A 146 -1.26 13.52 -20.56
C VAL A 146 -2.68 13.99 -20.27
N ASN A 147 -3.65 13.30 -20.89
CA ASN A 147 -5.08 13.59 -20.80
C ASN A 147 -5.80 12.52 -19.97
N ASN A 148 -7.10 12.74 -19.71
CA ASN A 148 -7.93 11.81 -18.95
C ASN A 148 -7.97 10.40 -19.56
N LYS A 149 -8.10 10.28 -20.89
CA LYS A 149 -8.15 9.00 -21.62
C LYS A 149 -6.86 8.20 -21.38
N GLY A 150 -5.70 8.81 -21.56
CA GLY A 150 -4.41 8.16 -21.31
C GLY A 150 -4.19 7.82 -19.85
N ALA A 151 -4.51 8.73 -18.92
CA ALA A 151 -4.40 8.46 -17.49
C ALA A 151 -5.26 7.24 -17.07
N VAL A 152 -6.52 7.17 -17.51
CA VAL A 152 -7.41 6.04 -17.21
C VAL A 152 -6.91 4.74 -17.84
N MET A 153 -6.50 4.76 -19.12
CA MET A 153 -5.97 3.57 -19.77
C MET A 153 -4.66 3.07 -19.14
N GLY A 154 -3.78 3.97 -18.73
CA GLY A 154 -2.58 3.65 -17.98
C GLY A 154 -2.90 3.01 -16.63
N MET A 155 -3.82 3.60 -15.86
CA MET A 155 -4.28 3.04 -14.58
C MET A 155 -4.85 1.63 -14.76
N LEU A 156 -5.72 1.43 -15.74
CA LEU A 156 -6.32 0.12 -16.02
C LEU A 156 -5.29 -0.91 -16.46
N ALA A 157 -4.33 -0.54 -17.31
CA ALA A 157 -3.28 -1.44 -17.77
C ALA A 157 -2.32 -1.82 -16.63
N GLY A 158 -1.80 -0.84 -15.89
CA GLY A 158 -0.88 -1.08 -14.78
C GLY A 158 -1.53 -1.89 -13.66
N LEU A 159 -2.75 -1.53 -13.26
CA LEU A 159 -3.52 -2.28 -12.27
C LEU A 159 -3.86 -3.68 -12.77
N GLY A 160 -4.32 -3.82 -14.01
CA GLY A 160 -4.72 -5.09 -14.60
C GLY A 160 -3.56 -6.08 -14.67
N VAL A 161 -2.40 -5.66 -15.21
CA VAL A 161 -1.23 -6.53 -15.29
C VAL A 161 -0.72 -6.90 -13.90
N THR A 162 -0.73 -5.95 -12.95
CA THR A 162 -0.31 -6.23 -11.57
C THR A 162 -1.24 -7.20 -10.86
N LEU A 163 -2.56 -7.02 -10.99
CA LEU A 163 -3.55 -7.95 -10.41
C LEU A 163 -3.45 -9.34 -11.02
N VAL A 164 -3.34 -9.43 -12.35
CA VAL A 164 -3.16 -10.73 -13.03
C VAL A 164 -1.89 -11.41 -12.54
N TYR A 165 -0.78 -10.68 -12.42
CA TYR A 165 0.46 -11.25 -11.90
C TYR A 165 0.32 -11.74 -10.45
N ILE A 166 -0.33 -10.95 -9.58
CA ILE A 166 -0.61 -11.34 -8.19
C ILE A 166 -1.47 -12.60 -8.16
N PHE A 167 -2.57 -12.66 -8.92
CA PHE A 167 -3.46 -13.81 -8.95
C PHE A 167 -2.79 -15.07 -9.50
N LEU A 168 -1.92 -14.95 -10.49
CA LEU A 168 -1.15 -16.09 -11.00
C LEU A 168 -0.23 -16.72 -9.94
N HIS A 169 0.26 -15.94 -8.98
CA HIS A 169 1.19 -16.42 -7.93
C HIS A 169 0.52 -16.71 -6.58
N LYS A 170 -0.55 -15.99 -6.24
CA LYS A 170 -1.27 -16.08 -4.95
C LYS A 170 -2.61 -16.80 -5.04
N GLY A 171 -3.07 -17.11 -6.26
CA GLY A 171 -4.38 -17.69 -6.53
C GLY A 171 -5.36 -16.65 -7.05
N TRP A 172 -6.23 -17.07 -7.96
CA TRP A 172 -7.33 -16.25 -8.46
C TRP A 172 -8.25 -15.87 -7.31
N PHE A 173 -8.45 -14.55 -7.14
CA PHE A 173 -9.21 -13.99 -6.01
C PHE A 173 -8.72 -14.47 -4.63
N PHE A 174 -7.43 -14.82 -4.52
CA PHE A 174 -6.83 -15.38 -3.30
C PHE A 174 -7.45 -16.72 -2.85
N ILE A 175 -8.07 -17.46 -3.77
CA ILE A 175 -8.55 -18.82 -3.52
C ILE A 175 -7.35 -19.78 -3.55
N PRO A 176 -7.09 -20.53 -2.47
CA PRO A 176 -6.01 -21.51 -2.44
C PRO A 176 -6.09 -22.51 -3.61
N GLU A 177 -4.94 -23.00 -4.08
CA GLU A 177 -4.80 -24.01 -5.15
C GLU A 177 -5.22 -23.58 -6.57
N THR A 178 -5.61 -22.32 -6.76
CA THR A 178 -5.90 -21.77 -8.10
C THR A 178 -4.70 -21.07 -8.74
N ASN A 179 -3.56 -21.00 -8.06
CA ASN A 179 -2.34 -20.36 -8.54
C ASN A 179 -1.63 -21.23 -9.58
N SER A 180 -1.06 -20.60 -10.61
CA SER A 180 -0.29 -21.28 -11.65
C SER A 180 1.21 -21.26 -11.37
N PHE A 181 1.67 -20.28 -10.59
CA PHE A 181 3.06 -20.07 -10.20
C PHE A 181 3.18 -19.91 -8.69
N SER A 182 4.41 -19.94 -8.17
CA SER A 182 4.69 -19.68 -6.76
C SER A 182 5.70 -18.54 -6.64
N ASP A 183 5.72 -17.81 -5.52
CA ASP A 183 6.76 -16.80 -5.29
C ASP A 183 8.18 -17.39 -5.15
N ALA A 184 8.31 -18.72 -5.02
CA ALA A 184 9.59 -19.42 -5.01
C ALA A 184 10.15 -19.65 -6.43
N ASP A 185 9.28 -19.75 -7.43
CA ASP A 185 9.62 -19.84 -8.85
C ASP A 185 8.74 -18.86 -9.66
N PRO A 186 9.11 -17.56 -9.68
CA PRO A 186 8.26 -16.53 -10.25
C PRO A 186 8.28 -16.55 -11.77
N LEU A 187 7.13 -16.26 -12.39
CA LEU A 187 6.97 -16.22 -13.84
C LEU A 187 7.94 -15.26 -14.54
N LEU A 188 8.24 -14.10 -13.93
CA LEU A 188 9.05 -13.04 -14.54
C LEU A 188 10.27 -12.71 -13.69
N LEU A 189 11.47 -12.94 -14.25
CA LEU A 189 12.77 -12.41 -13.78
C LEU A 189 12.98 -12.45 -12.25
N SER A 190 12.54 -13.53 -11.60
CA SER A 190 12.61 -13.71 -10.14
C SER A 190 11.88 -12.63 -9.30
N ILE A 191 10.96 -11.88 -9.91
CA ILE A 191 10.20 -10.83 -9.24
C ILE A 191 9.04 -11.46 -8.48
N LYS A 192 9.08 -11.38 -7.15
CA LYS A 192 7.97 -11.81 -6.29
C LYS A 192 6.71 -11.00 -6.56
N SER A 193 5.55 -11.63 -6.40
CA SER A 193 4.24 -10.98 -6.57
C SER A 193 4.07 -9.71 -5.73
N THR A 194 4.66 -9.69 -4.53
CA THR A 194 4.65 -8.53 -3.62
C THR A 194 5.41 -7.30 -4.14
N SER A 195 6.32 -7.48 -5.10
CA SER A 195 7.19 -6.41 -5.62
C SER A 195 6.86 -6.01 -7.06
N PHE A 196 5.86 -6.66 -7.66
CA PHE A 196 5.54 -6.48 -9.07
C PHE A 196 4.93 -5.11 -9.40
N GLY A 197 4.47 -4.36 -8.39
CA GLY A 197 3.88 -3.02 -8.57
C GLY A 197 4.79 -2.03 -9.33
N ALA A 198 6.12 -2.15 -9.23
CA ALA A 198 7.06 -1.33 -9.98
C ALA A 198 6.99 -1.60 -11.49
N VAL A 199 6.85 -2.88 -11.89
CA VAL A 199 6.68 -3.26 -13.30
C VAL A 199 5.32 -2.77 -13.80
N GLY A 200 4.27 -2.92 -12.99
CA GLY A 200 2.95 -2.35 -13.27
C GLY A 200 2.99 -0.84 -13.47
N ALA A 201 3.78 -0.12 -12.67
CA ALA A 201 3.95 1.33 -12.79
C ALA A 201 4.61 1.71 -14.12
N LEU A 202 5.65 0.98 -14.55
CA LEU A 202 6.28 1.18 -15.85
C LEU A 202 5.29 0.98 -17.00
N ILE A 203 4.50 -0.09 -16.94
CA ILE A 203 3.44 -0.36 -17.94
C ILE A 203 2.44 0.78 -17.98
N ASN A 204 2.01 1.29 -16.82
CA ASN A 204 1.10 2.43 -16.73
C ASN A 204 1.70 3.68 -17.38
N PHE A 205 2.95 4.05 -17.07
CA PHE A 205 3.62 5.18 -17.73
C PHE A 205 3.63 5.03 -19.25
N ILE A 206 4.00 3.86 -19.76
CA ILE A 206 4.07 3.59 -21.20
C ILE A 206 2.69 3.72 -21.83
N VAL A 207 1.70 3.03 -21.29
CA VAL A 207 0.33 3.01 -21.84
C VAL A 207 -0.30 4.39 -21.77
N ALA A 208 -0.17 5.09 -20.64
CA ALA A 208 -0.70 6.44 -20.50
C ALA A 208 -0.08 7.40 -21.50
N TYR A 209 1.24 7.36 -21.68
CA TYR A 209 1.93 8.23 -22.61
C TYR A 209 1.53 7.93 -24.07
N VAL A 210 1.49 6.65 -24.45
CA VAL A 210 1.11 6.22 -25.81
C VAL A 210 -0.34 6.61 -26.11
N VAL A 211 -1.27 6.30 -25.21
CA VAL A 211 -2.70 6.60 -25.40
C VAL A 211 -2.94 8.10 -25.40
N SER A 212 -2.31 8.86 -24.49
CA SER A 212 -2.43 10.32 -24.51
C SER A 212 -1.94 10.89 -25.85
N ASN A 213 -0.78 10.48 -26.35
CA ASN A 213 -0.26 10.95 -27.64
C ASN A 213 -1.14 10.56 -28.83
N ALA A 214 -1.82 9.42 -28.77
CA ALA A 214 -2.76 8.96 -29.79
C ALA A 214 -4.15 9.59 -29.69
N THR A 215 -4.41 10.40 -28.65
CA THR A 215 -5.71 11.03 -28.40
C THR A 215 -5.59 12.55 -28.32
N GLU A 216 -6.73 13.24 -28.22
CA GLU A 216 -6.83 14.70 -28.17
C GLU A 216 -5.95 15.31 -27.07
N GLU A 217 -5.37 16.47 -27.35
CA GLU A 217 -4.61 17.19 -26.34
C GLU A 217 -5.52 17.72 -25.23
N PRO A 218 -5.01 17.84 -23.98
CA PRO A 218 -5.76 18.49 -22.91
C PRO A 218 -6.14 19.93 -23.30
N PRO A 219 -7.31 20.44 -22.87
CA PRO A 219 -7.69 21.83 -23.06
C PRO A 219 -6.61 22.80 -22.54
N VAL A 220 -6.49 23.96 -23.18
CA VAL A 220 -5.45 24.96 -22.84
C VAL A 220 -5.48 25.34 -21.37
N GLU A 221 -6.67 25.53 -20.79
CA GLU A 221 -6.87 25.82 -19.36
C GLU A 221 -6.22 24.76 -18.45
N VAL A 222 -6.28 23.48 -18.82
CA VAL A 222 -5.65 22.38 -18.05
C VAL A 222 -4.13 22.43 -18.21
N GLN A 223 -3.62 22.73 -19.40
CA GLN A 223 -2.18 22.86 -19.63
C GLN A 223 -1.59 24.04 -18.85
N GLU A 224 -2.31 25.16 -18.82
CA GLU A 224 -1.96 26.35 -18.04
C GLU A 224 -2.02 26.08 -16.53
N LEU A 225 -3.03 25.33 -16.07
CA LEU A 225 -3.10 24.89 -14.68
C LEU A 225 -1.87 24.08 -14.29
N VAL A 226 -1.48 23.10 -15.10
CA VAL A 226 -0.28 22.27 -14.89
C VAL A 226 0.98 23.13 -14.86
N GLU A 227 1.09 24.14 -15.72
CA GLU A 227 2.21 25.07 -15.74
C GLU A 227 2.26 25.96 -14.49
N SER A 228 1.11 26.45 -14.04
CA SER A 228 0.99 27.28 -12.84
C SER A 228 1.36 26.52 -11.55
N ILE A 229 1.14 25.21 -11.51
CA ILE A 229 1.53 24.36 -10.38
C ILE A 229 3.05 24.19 -10.32
N ARG A 230 3.74 24.23 -11.47
CA ARG A 230 5.21 24.08 -11.54
C ARG A 230 5.97 25.35 -11.22
N ILE A 231 5.40 26.51 -11.52
CA ILE A 231 6.02 27.80 -11.25
C ILE A 231 5.51 28.28 -9.87
N PRO A 232 6.31 28.22 -8.80
CA PRO A 232 5.86 28.68 -7.50
C PRO A 232 5.46 30.15 -7.56
N ARG A 233 4.28 30.47 -7.03
CA ARG A 233 3.81 31.85 -6.89
C ARG A 233 4.87 32.65 -6.11
N GLY A 234 5.58 33.55 -6.79
CA GLY A 234 6.64 34.37 -6.19
C GLY A 234 8.07 34.10 -6.68
N ALA A 235 8.30 33.16 -7.61
CA ALA A 235 9.54 33.14 -8.37
C ALA A 235 9.59 34.37 -9.29
N GLY A 236 10.17 35.46 -8.80
CA GLY A 236 10.42 36.65 -9.60
C GLY A 236 11.27 36.32 -10.83
N ALA A 237 11.13 37.11 -11.89
CA ALA A 237 11.97 37.00 -13.08
C ALA A 237 13.45 37.02 -12.65
N ALA A 238 14.26 36.14 -13.27
CA ALA A 238 15.69 36.08 -13.03
C ALA A 238 16.29 37.50 -13.15
N THR A 239 16.77 38.04 -12.04
CA THR A 239 17.57 39.26 -12.06
C THR A 239 18.93 38.85 -12.60
N GLY A 240 19.24 39.29 -13.83
CA GLY A 240 20.50 38.96 -14.49
C GLY A 240 21.70 39.42 -13.67
N HIS A 241 22.77 38.62 -13.70
CA HIS A 241 24.12 39.05 -13.29
C HIS A 241 24.76 39.89 -14.39
#